data_AF-A0A1Y3NKU5-F1
#
_entry.id   AF-A0A1Y3NKU5-F1
#
_cell.length_a   1.000
_cell.length_b   1.000
_cell.length_c   1.000
_cell.angle_alpha   90.00
_cell.angle_beta   90.00
_cell.angle_gamma   90.00
#
_symmetry.space_group_name_H-M   'P 1'
#
loop_
_entity.id
_entity.type
_entity.pdbx_description
1 polymer ?
#
loop_
_entity_poly.entity_id
_entity_poly.type
_entity_poly.pdbx_seq_one_letter_code
_entity_poly.pdbx_strand_id
1 'polypeptide(L)' 'MTGIKSFTSAGAKLILGDDSPLIKNNAVSSVQSVGGTGALKLGFELLKRAKPSIVYISNPTWEILYLYFS' A
#
# COMPACT_ATOMS: atom_id res chain seq x y z
N MET A 1 12.63 -8.68 -3.18
CA MET A 1 11.98 -9.73 -2.35
C MET A 1 10.71 -9.12 -1.77
N THR A 2 9.53 -9.73 -1.97
CA THR A 2 8.21 -9.11 -1.68
C THR A 2 7.63 -9.48 -0.30
N GLY A 3 8.39 -10.17 0.55
CA GLY A 3 7.94 -10.70 1.83
C GLY A 3 7.48 -12.16 1.76
N ILE A 4 6.93 -12.65 2.86
CA ILE A 4 6.45 -14.04 2.97
C ILE A 4 5.12 -14.18 2.25
N LYS A 5 5.02 -15.09 1.27
CA LYS A 5 3.83 -15.23 0.40
C LYS A 5 2.54 -15.53 1.17
N SER A 6 2.60 -16.39 2.19
CA SER A 6 1.42 -16.70 3.02
C SER A 6 0.94 -15.47 3.78
N PHE A 7 1.86 -14.65 4.30
CA PHE A 7 1.55 -13.41 5.00
C PHE A 7 0.92 -12.37 4.07
N THR A 8 1.52 -12.12 2.91
CA THR A 8 0.97 -11.14 1.96
C THR A 8 -0.37 -11.57 1.37
N SER A 9 -0.56 -12.86 1.10
CA SER A 9 -1.85 -13.40 0.63
C SER A 9 -2.93 -13.31 1.71
N ALA A 10 -2.61 -13.60 2.97
CA ALA A 10 -3.53 -13.44 4.09
C ALA A 10 -3.90 -11.97 4.32
N GLY A 11 -2.93 -11.06 4.22
CA GLY A 11 -3.17 -9.62 4.31
C GLY A 11 -4.10 -9.12 3.20
N ALA A 12 -3.92 -9.58 1.95
CA ALA A 12 -4.81 -9.24 0.85
C ALA A 12 -6.26 -9.71 1.11
N LYS A 13 -6.44 -10.94 1.61
CA LYS A 13 -7.75 -11.50 1.99
C LYS A 13 -8.38 -10.74 3.15
N LEU A 14 -7.60 -10.35 4.15
CA LEU A 14 -8.07 -9.57 5.29
C LEU A 14 -8.63 -8.21 4.85
N ILE A 15 -7.97 -7.54 3.90
CA ILE A 15 -8.38 -6.21 3.42
C ILE A 15 -9.54 -6.30 2.41
N LEU A 16 -9.47 -7.24 1.46
CA LEU A 16 -10.38 -7.29 0.31
C LEU A 16 -11.53 -8.30 0.47
N GLY A 17 -11.49 -9.14 1.51
CA GLY A 17 -12.38 -10.27 1.70
C GLY A 17 -11.94 -11.52 0.94
N ASP A 18 -12.27 -12.70 1.48
CA ASP A 18 -11.90 -13.99 0.88
C ASP A 18 -12.48 -14.22 -0.52
N ASP A 19 -13.66 -13.65 -0.79
CA ASP A 19 -14.37 -13.80 -2.05
C ASP A 19 -14.07 -12.72 -3.09
N SER A 20 -13.08 -11.84 -2.82
CA SER A 20 -12.74 -10.71 -3.67
C SER A 20 -12.55 -11.12 -5.14
N PRO A 21 -13.31 -10.54 -6.09
CA PRO A 21 -13.09 -10.80 -7.51
C PRO A 21 -11.72 -10.32 -7.98
N LEU A 22 -11.12 -9.33 -7.31
CA LEU A 22 -9.77 -8.84 -7.62
C LEU A 22 -8.72 -9.91 -7.33
N ILE A 23 -8.86 -10.64 -6.22
CA ILE A 23 -7.98 -11.75 -5.88
C ILE A 23 -8.19 -12.90 -6.88
N LYS A 24 -9.45 -13.27 -7.15
CA LYS A 24 -9.80 -14.35 -8.10
C LYS A 24 -9.27 -14.07 -9.52
N ASN A 25 -9.24 -12.81 -9.94
CA ASN A 25 -8.77 -12.39 -11.26
C ASN A 25 -7.27 -12.03 -11.32
N ASN A 26 -6.48 -12.34 -10.27
CA ASN A 26 -5.04 -12.00 -10.19
C ASN A 26 -4.74 -10.50 -10.39
N ALA A 27 -5.66 -9.63 -9.99
CA ALA A 27 -5.54 -8.17 -10.12
C ALA A 27 -4.94 -7.49 -8.87
N VAL A 28 -4.36 -8.27 -7.96
CA VAL A 28 -3.82 -7.78 -6.68
C VAL A 28 -2.34 -8.10 -6.59
N SER A 29 -1.53 -7.08 -6.29
CA SER A 29 -0.12 -7.23 -5.91
C SER A 29 0.04 -6.84 -4.45
N SER A 30 0.86 -7.58 -3.70
CA SER A 30 1.06 -7.35 -2.27
C SER A 30 2.53 -7.52 -1.91
N VAL A 31 3.03 -6.58 -1.10
CA VAL A 31 4.41 -6.57 -0.61
C VAL A 31 4.38 -6.34 0.90
N GLN A 32 5.17 -7.10 1.64
CA GLN A 32 5.35 -6.89 3.07
C GLN A 32 6.28 -5.69 3.33
N SER A 33 5.88 -4.80 4.24
CA SER A 33 6.65 -3.63 4.67
C SER A 33 6.95 -3.66 6.17
N VAL A 34 7.84 -2.78 6.60
CA VAL A 34 8.08 -2.50 8.03
C VAL A 34 6.95 -1.63 8.56
N GLY A 35 5.87 -2.28 9.01
CA GLY A 35 4.68 -1.61 9.52
C GLY A 35 3.96 -0.74 8.49
N GLY A 36 2.94 -0.01 8.95
CA GLY A 36 2.11 0.86 8.11
C GLY A 36 2.87 2.04 7.51
N THR A 37 3.77 2.67 8.28
CA THR A 37 4.61 3.78 7.78
C THR A 37 5.50 3.33 6.62
N GLY A 38 6.11 2.14 6.73
CA GLY A 38 6.89 1.57 5.63
C GLY A 38 6.02 1.27 4.39
N ALA A 39 4.76 0.86 4.58
CA ALA A 39 3.82 0.63 3.48
C ALA A 39 3.53 1.92 2.73
N LEU A 40 3.26 3.02 3.46
CA LEU A 40 3.02 4.35 2.89
C LEU A 40 4.23 4.84 2.08
N LYS A 41 5.44 4.75 2.66
CA LYS A 41 6.67 5.15 1.96
C LYS A 41 6.87 4.36 0.67
N LEU A 42 6.70 3.04 0.69
CA LEU A 42 6.81 2.21 -0.51
C LEU A 42 5.76 2.59 -1.56
N GLY A 43 4.52 2.81 -1.14
CA GLY A 43 3.43 3.25 -2.03
C GLY A 43 3.73 4.58 -2.71
N PHE A 44 4.19 5.59 -1.96
CA PHE A 44 4.54 6.90 -2.53
C PHE A 44 5.74 6.84 -3.47
N GLU A 45 6.78 6.06 -3.14
CA GLU A 45 7.92 5.84 -4.03
C GLU A 45 7.51 5.14 -5.34
N LEU A 46 6.61 4.17 -5.25
CA LEU A 46 6.06 3.49 -6.43
C LEU A 46 5.28 4.48 -7.31
N LEU A 47 4.38 5.27 -6.72
CA LEU A 47 3.61 6.28 -7.44
C LEU A 47 4.53 7.31 -8.10
N LYS A 48 5.50 7.85 -7.37
CA LYS A 48 6.48 8.82 -7.87
C LYS A 48 7.27 8.29 -9.09
N ARG A 49 7.64 7.00 -9.07
CA ARG A 49 8.37 6.36 -10.19
C ARG A 49 7.46 6.02 -11.37
N ALA A 50 6.23 5.61 -11.11
CA ALA A 50 5.29 5.23 -12.16
C ALA A 50 4.73 6.46 -12.89
N LYS A 51 4.35 7.50 -12.14
CA LYS A 51 3.85 8.78 -12.68
C LYS A 51 3.91 9.86 -11.60
N PRO A 52 4.74 10.91 -11.76
CA PRO A 52 4.72 12.06 -10.84
C PRO A 52 3.32 12.70 -10.83
N SER A 53 2.72 12.86 -9.64
CA SER A 53 1.38 13.41 -9.47
C SER A 53 1.22 14.15 -8.14
N ILE A 54 0.22 15.03 -8.09
CA ILE A 54 -0.23 15.70 -6.86
C ILE A 54 -0.89 14.66 -5.94
N VAL A 55 -0.58 14.72 -4.64
CA VAL A 55 -1.23 13.90 -3.61
C VAL A 55 -2.09 14.78 -2.72
N TYR A 56 -3.36 14.40 -2.54
CA TYR A 56 -4.30 15.07 -1.66
C TYR A 56 -4.37 14.33 -0.32
N ILE A 57 -4.32 15.07 0.79
CA ILE A 57 -4.43 14.56 2.16
C ILE A 57 -5.57 15.29 2.89
N SER A 58 -6.14 14.65 3.92
CA SER A 58 -7.18 15.27 4.75
C SER A 58 -6.64 16.45 5.56
N ASN A 59 -7.51 17.32 6.06
CA ASN A 59 -7.15 18.36 7.01
C ASN A 59 -8.14 18.35 8.20
N PRO A 60 -7.74 17.90 9.41
CA PRO A 60 -6.38 17.47 9.78
C PRO A 60 -6.01 16.09 9.21
N THR A 61 -4.71 15.75 9.27
CA THR A 61 -4.21 14.42 8.93
C THR A 61 -3.24 13.87 9.97
N TRP A 62 -2.74 12.66 9.75
CA TRP A 62 -1.70 12.07 10.59
C TRP A 62 -0.34 12.72 10.33
N GLU A 63 0.30 13.22 11.38
CA GLU A 63 1.56 14.01 11.33
C GLU A 63 2.65 13.44 10.43
N ILE A 64 2.80 12.11 10.37
CA ILE A 64 3.84 11.48 9.54
C ILE A 64 3.69 11.80 8.05
N LEU A 65 2.48 12.08 7.56
CA LEU A 65 2.24 12.37 6.16
C LEU A 65 2.88 13.71 5.77
N TYR A 66 2.94 14.69 6.67
CA TYR A 66 3.61 15.96 6.40
C TYR A 66 5.11 15.78 6.11
N LEU A 67 5.79 14.82 6.78
CA LEU A 67 7.21 14.53 6.55
C LEU A 67 7.50 13.89 5.18
N TYR A 68 6.51 13.27 4.55
CA TYR A 68 6.67 12.66 3.22
C TYR A 68 6.35 13.63 2.08
N PHE A 69 5.68 14.74 2.37
CA PHE A 69 5.21 15.73 1.38
C PHE A 69 5.85 17.12 1.54
N SER A 70 6.75 17.30 2.50
CA SER A 70 7.60 18.50 2.64
C SER A 70 8.74 18.55 1.62
#